data_AF-A0A336MF71-F1
#
_entry.id   AF-A0A336MF71-F1
#
_cell.length_a   1.000
_cell.length_b   1.000
_cell.length_c   1.000
_cell.angle_alpha   90.00
_cell.angle_beta   90.00
_cell.angle_gamma   90.00
#
_symmetry.space_group_name_H-M   'P 1'
#
loop_
_entity.id
_entity.type
_entity.pdbx_description
1 polymer ?
#
loop_
_entity_poly.entity_id
_entity_poly.type
_entity_poly.pdbx_seq_one_letter_code
_entity_poly.pdbx_strand_id
1 'polypeptide(L)'
;MFYNDQPVDWLLEHLIYTKICNWDKAMKACKAEKSKLWVHYKPSLFQHIGTTSSLKGKIQKLKDKQFGKINNFYPHSNLAAYVKTNIATYKSYTLEKAYKGDKTGNFEHPSDILDSNTTVEVAPLFSKNMTQNGGKNSDNFIVIGRFNKFGIAEGTIDKNIGLIKELRLHIHVDSENWIILSEVMIVGTQR
;
A
#
# COMPACT_ATOMS: atom_id res chain seq x y z
N MET A 1 -6.40 37.54 12.34
CA MET A 1 -6.11 38.67 11.44
C MET A 1 -5.14 38.29 10.31
N PHE A 2 -4.04 37.58 10.58
CA PHE A 2 -2.98 37.32 9.58
C PHE A 2 -3.19 36.19 8.54
N TYR A 3 -4.27 35.41 8.63
CA TYR A 3 -4.46 34.21 7.78
C TYR A 3 -4.71 34.54 6.30
N ASN A 4 -5.12 35.77 5.99
CA ASN A 4 -5.32 36.24 4.61
C ASN A 4 -4.02 36.78 3.98
N ASP A 5 -3.02 37.15 4.80
CA ASP A 5 -1.80 37.82 4.34
C ASP A 5 -0.67 36.82 4.06
N GLN A 6 -0.60 35.73 4.84
CA GLN A 6 0.43 34.71 4.70
C GLN A 6 -0.11 33.29 4.96
N PRO A 7 0.47 32.25 4.31
CA PRO A 7 0.16 30.87 4.61
C PRO A 7 0.44 30.52 6.08
N VAL A 8 -0.33 29.57 6.62
CA VAL A 8 -0.19 29.13 8.02
C VAL A 8 1.22 28.67 8.36
N ASP A 9 1.91 28.02 7.42
CA ASP A 9 3.30 27.55 7.60
C ASP A 9 4.26 28.72 7.84
N TRP A 10 4.10 29.83 7.11
CA TRP A 10 4.94 31.02 7.28
C TRP A 10 4.65 31.74 8.59
N LEU A 11 3.38 31.78 9.01
CA LEU A 11 2.99 32.34 10.30
C LEU A 11 3.57 31.52 11.45
N LEU A 12 3.50 30.19 11.36
CA LEU A 12 4.12 29.28 12.31
C LEU A 12 5.65 29.43 12.31
N GLU A 13 6.25 29.61 11.13
CA GLU A 13 7.67 29.88 10.96
C GLU A 13 8.13 31.15 11.69
N HIS A 14 7.39 32.24 11.55
CA HIS A 14 7.64 33.49 12.25
C HIS A 14 7.45 33.37 13.76
N LEU A 15 6.42 32.65 14.21
CA LEU A 15 6.19 32.41 15.64
C LEU A 15 7.33 31.60 16.27
N ILE A 16 7.79 30.56 15.58
CA ILE A 16 8.90 29.73 16.04
C ILE A 16 10.22 30.53 16.01
N TYR A 17 10.44 31.33 14.97
CA TYR A 17 11.61 32.20 14.85
C TYR A 17 11.68 33.21 16.00
N THR A 18 10.59 33.93 16.27
CA THR A 18 10.54 34.96 17.34
C THR A 18 10.70 34.38 18.75
N LYS A 19 10.32 33.11 18.97
CA LYS A 19 10.49 32.44 20.26
C LYS A 19 11.89 31.88 20.52
N ILE A 20 12.63 31.51 19.47
CA ILE A 20 13.90 30.76 19.60
C ILE A 20 15.11 31.63 19.26
N CYS A 21 14.97 32.48 18.25
CA CYS A 21 16.06 33.22 17.67
C CYS A 21 16.11 34.62 18.26
N ASN A 22 17.15 34.87 19.07
CA ASN A 22 17.50 36.21 19.56
C ASN A 22 18.54 36.85 18.62
N TRP A 23 18.57 38.18 18.58
CA TRP A 23 19.50 38.98 17.76
C TRP A 23 20.98 38.70 18.08
N ASP A 24 21.28 38.26 19.31
CA ASP A 24 22.63 37.95 19.78
C ASP A 24 23.17 36.57 19.31
N LYS A 25 22.29 35.68 18.82
CA LYS A 25 22.69 34.34 18.39
C LYS A 25 23.01 34.31 16.90
N ALA A 26 24.10 33.62 16.53
CA ALA A 26 24.43 33.38 15.14
C ALA A 26 23.29 32.62 14.41
N MET A 27 23.00 33.04 13.17
CA MET A 27 21.92 32.48 12.34
C MET A 27 21.98 30.94 12.21
N LYS A 28 23.19 30.36 12.21
CA LYS A 28 23.41 28.91 12.16
C LYS A 28 22.86 28.19 13.40
N ALA A 29 23.03 28.77 14.58
CA ALA A 29 22.52 28.21 15.84
C ALA A 29 20.99 28.30 15.89
N CYS A 30 20.43 29.43 15.49
CA CYS A 30 18.97 29.62 15.34
C CYS A 30 18.35 28.56 14.43
N LYS A 31 18.95 28.30 13.25
CA LYS A 31 18.46 27.28 12.32
C LYS A 31 18.51 25.86 12.92
N ALA A 32 19.56 25.53 13.67
CA ALA A 32 19.70 24.25 14.34
C ALA A 32 18.64 24.05 15.44
N GLU A 33 18.41 25.06 16.29
CA GLU A 33 17.39 24.98 17.35
C GLU A 33 15.98 24.93 16.78
N LYS A 34 15.70 25.74 15.75
CA LYS A 34 14.42 25.71 15.03
C LYS A 34 14.12 24.32 14.45
N SER A 35 15.13 23.65 13.88
CA SER A 35 14.94 22.30 13.32
C SER A 35 14.58 21.23 14.36
N LYS A 36 14.91 21.45 15.64
CA LYS A 36 14.53 20.53 16.74
C LYS A 36 13.05 20.67 17.12
N LEU A 37 12.49 21.88 16.99
CA LEU A 37 11.10 22.18 17.35
C LEU A 37 10.14 22.04 16.16
N TRP A 38 10.65 22.20 14.94
CA TRP A 38 9.84 22.02 13.74
C TRP A 38 9.62 20.53 13.44
N VAL A 39 8.48 20.01 13.87
CA VAL A 39 8.07 18.63 13.63
C VAL A 39 7.87 18.41 12.12
N HIS A 40 8.73 17.58 11.54
CA HIS A 40 8.57 17.09 10.17
C HIS A 40 8.31 15.60 10.22
N TYR A 41 7.20 15.16 9.61
CA TYR A 41 6.93 13.75 9.40
C TYR A 41 7.41 13.33 8.00
N LYS A 42 8.17 12.23 7.91
CA LYS A 42 8.69 11.70 6.64
C LYS A 42 8.22 10.25 6.46
N PRO A 43 7.64 9.89 5.30
CA PRO A 43 7.26 10.76 4.17
C PRO A 43 6.06 11.66 4.52
N SER A 44 5.88 12.79 3.82
CA SER A 44 4.72 13.65 4.08
C SER A 44 3.41 12.87 3.93
N LEU A 45 2.52 12.94 4.93
CA LEU A 45 1.20 12.28 4.92
C LEU A 45 0.19 13.06 4.09
N PHE A 46 0.36 14.38 4.02
CA PHE A 46 -0.53 15.27 3.29
C PHE A 46 0.23 15.94 2.16
N GLN A 47 -0.43 16.05 1.02
CA GLN A 47 -0.03 16.90 -0.08
C GLN A 47 -1.12 17.93 -0.24
N HIS A 48 -0.74 19.21 -0.30
CA HIS A 48 -1.66 20.22 -0.77
C HIS A 48 -2.02 19.88 -2.22
N ILE A 49 -3.22 19.34 -2.42
CA ILE A 49 -3.84 19.11 -3.73
C ILE A 49 -4.90 20.19 -3.86
N GLY A 50 -4.62 21.19 -4.69
CA GLY A 50 -5.54 22.29 -4.94
C GLY A 50 -4.96 23.20 -6.01
N THR A 51 -5.62 23.24 -7.17
CA THR A 51 -5.37 24.24 -8.22
C THR A 51 -5.72 25.66 -7.76
N THR A 52 -6.51 25.76 -6.69
CA THR A 52 -6.94 27.00 -6.04
C THR A 52 -6.13 27.26 -4.77
N SER A 53 -5.30 28.30 -4.80
CA SER A 53 -4.65 28.86 -3.60
C SER A 53 -5.61 29.76 -2.83
N SER A 54 -5.40 29.89 -1.51
CA SER A 54 -6.02 30.94 -0.69
C SER A 54 -5.64 32.36 -1.14
N LEU A 55 -4.56 32.49 -1.92
CA LEU A 55 -4.15 33.73 -2.57
C LEU A 55 -4.76 33.81 -3.97
N LYS A 56 -5.60 34.83 -4.20
CA LYS A 56 -6.35 35.05 -5.45
C LYS A 56 -5.41 35.00 -6.67
N GLY A 57 -5.69 34.09 -7.61
CA GLY A 57 -4.97 33.98 -8.89
C GLY A 57 -3.69 33.14 -8.86
N LYS A 58 -3.30 32.56 -7.71
CA LYS A 58 -2.08 31.74 -7.61
C LYS A 58 -2.40 30.25 -7.83
N ILE A 59 -1.78 29.65 -8.85
CA ILE A 59 -1.82 28.20 -9.08
C ILE A 59 -0.66 27.56 -8.33
N GLN A 60 -0.94 26.64 -7.41
CA GLN A 60 0.08 25.97 -6.61
C GLN A 60 0.48 24.62 -7.22
N LYS A 61 1.71 24.51 -7.72
CA LYS A 61 2.26 23.28 -8.33
C LYS A 61 3.30 22.58 -7.44
N LEU A 62 3.50 23.04 -6.21
CA LEU A 62 4.51 22.49 -5.30
C LEU A 62 4.09 21.10 -4.82
N LYS A 63 4.90 20.09 -5.15
CA LYS A 63 4.80 18.73 -4.65
C LYS A 63 5.98 18.44 -3.74
N ASP A 64 5.73 17.86 -2.57
CA ASP A 64 6.81 17.41 -1.70
C ASP A 64 7.53 16.23 -2.36
N LYS A 65 8.87 16.27 -2.38
CA LYS A 65 9.71 15.26 -3.05
C LYS A 65 9.59 13.87 -2.43
N GLN A 66 9.15 13.78 -1.18
CA GLN A 66 8.97 12.55 -0.41
C GLN A 66 7.49 12.16 -0.28
N PHE A 67 6.55 12.99 -0.72
CA PHE A 67 5.13 12.63 -0.72
C PHE A 67 4.85 11.42 -1.62
N GLY A 68 4.10 10.45 -1.09
CA GLY A 68 3.84 9.18 -1.77
C GLY A 68 5.04 8.23 -1.82
N LYS A 69 6.22 8.61 -1.27
CA LYS A 69 7.36 7.69 -1.06
C LYS A 69 7.22 6.96 0.28
N ILE A 70 6.04 6.45 0.57
CA ILE A 70 5.88 5.44 1.64
C ILE A 70 6.35 4.13 1.03
N ASN A 71 7.32 3.48 1.66
CA ASN A 71 7.85 2.21 1.17
C ASN A 71 6.89 1.08 1.55
N ASN A 72 5.73 1.03 0.88
CA ASN A 72 4.70 -0.01 1.03
C ASN A 72 5.07 -1.31 0.28
N PHE A 73 6.30 -1.39 -0.22
CA PHE A 73 6.78 -2.51 -1.02
C PHE A 73 7.97 -3.12 -0.29
N TYR A 74 7.87 -4.42 0.00
CA TYR A 74 8.95 -5.18 0.62
C TYR A 74 9.56 -6.08 -0.45
N PRO A 75 10.81 -5.84 -0.86
CA PRO A 75 11.47 -6.73 -1.81
C PRO A 75 11.57 -8.13 -1.19
N HIS A 76 10.91 -9.09 -1.82
CA HIS A 76 10.88 -10.49 -1.43
C HIS A 76 11.12 -11.35 -2.68
N SER A 77 11.53 -12.59 -2.46
CA SER A 77 11.65 -13.58 -3.54
C SER A 77 10.81 -14.77 -3.16
N ASN A 78 9.77 -15.03 -3.95
CA ASN A 78 8.97 -16.22 -3.77
C ASN A 78 9.70 -17.46 -4.29
N LEU A 79 9.25 -18.60 -3.79
CA LEU A 79 9.66 -19.92 -4.31
C LEU A 79 9.30 -20.06 -5.79
N ALA A 80 9.98 -20.95 -6.51
CA ALA A 80 9.62 -21.21 -7.90
C ALA A 80 8.22 -21.84 -7.98
N ALA A 81 7.32 -21.22 -8.74
CA ALA A 81 5.99 -21.73 -9.02
C ALA A 81 5.52 -21.32 -10.42
N TYR A 82 4.58 -22.08 -10.97
CA TYR A 82 3.87 -21.69 -12.18
C TYR A 82 2.75 -20.71 -11.84
N VAL A 83 2.74 -19.56 -12.52
CA VAL A 83 1.83 -18.45 -12.25
C VAL A 83 0.92 -18.26 -13.47
N LYS A 84 -0.39 -18.17 -13.23
CA LYS A 84 -1.40 -17.94 -14.29
C LYS A 84 -2.52 -17.05 -13.76
N THR A 85 -3.18 -16.33 -14.65
CA THR A 85 -4.37 -15.53 -14.36
C THR A 85 -5.34 -15.57 -15.53
N ASN A 86 -6.63 -15.44 -15.24
CA ASN A 86 -7.70 -15.23 -16.22
C ASN A 86 -8.00 -13.72 -16.43
N ILE A 87 -7.35 -12.83 -15.67
CA ILE A 87 -7.52 -11.39 -15.78
C ILE A 87 -6.58 -10.84 -16.85
N ALA A 88 -7.12 -10.03 -17.76
CA ALA A 88 -6.32 -9.36 -18.79
C ALA A 88 -5.30 -8.41 -18.14
N THR A 89 -4.03 -8.53 -18.55
CA THR A 89 -2.96 -7.67 -18.05
C THR A 89 -2.96 -6.33 -18.77
N TYR A 90 -2.55 -5.29 -18.07
CA TYR A 90 -2.40 -3.95 -18.64
C TYR A 90 -0.94 -3.53 -18.68
N LYS A 91 -0.47 -3.09 -19.85
CA LYS A 91 0.91 -2.63 -20.06
C LYS A 91 1.92 -3.63 -19.50
N SER A 92 2.72 -3.19 -18.54
CA SER A 92 3.79 -3.96 -17.91
C SER A 92 3.42 -4.48 -16.52
N TYR A 93 2.15 -4.43 -16.13
CA TYR A 93 1.62 -4.91 -14.84
C TYR A 93 1.15 -6.36 -15.01
N THR A 94 2.08 -7.30 -14.88
CA THR A 94 1.78 -8.73 -15.03
C THR A 94 1.85 -9.45 -13.68
N LEU A 95 1.13 -10.56 -13.57
CA LEU A 95 1.08 -11.35 -12.34
C LEU A 95 2.46 -11.95 -12.00
N GLU A 96 3.25 -12.30 -13.01
CA GLU A 96 4.60 -12.86 -12.83
C GLU A 96 5.54 -11.85 -12.16
N LYS A 97 5.37 -10.56 -12.44
CA LYS A 97 6.13 -9.49 -11.78
C LYS A 97 5.72 -9.34 -10.31
N ALA A 98 4.42 -9.28 -10.04
CA ALA A 98 3.92 -9.23 -8.67
C ALA A 98 4.43 -10.44 -7.85
N TYR A 99 4.45 -11.63 -8.45
CA TYR A 99 4.95 -12.85 -7.82
C TYR A 99 6.48 -12.88 -7.64
N LYS A 100 7.26 -12.23 -8.51
CA LYS A 100 8.71 -12.11 -8.34
C LYS A 100 9.11 -11.06 -7.30
N GLY A 101 8.13 -10.39 -6.70
CA GLY A 101 8.37 -9.24 -5.86
C GLY A 101 8.87 -8.04 -6.66
N ASP A 102 8.48 -7.87 -7.91
CA ASP A 102 8.65 -6.58 -8.58
C ASP A 102 7.51 -5.64 -8.16
N LYS A 103 7.82 -4.35 -8.02
CA LYS A 103 6.80 -3.35 -7.69
C LYS A 103 5.76 -3.27 -8.82
N THR A 104 4.55 -3.73 -8.52
CA THR A 104 3.37 -3.59 -9.39
C THR A 104 2.37 -2.65 -8.73
N GLY A 105 1.54 -1.99 -9.53
CA GLY A 105 0.52 -1.04 -9.08
C GLY A 105 0.74 0.43 -9.43
N ASN A 106 -0.31 1.23 -9.21
CA ASN A 106 -0.39 2.62 -9.62
C ASN A 106 -0.93 3.51 -8.48
N PHE A 107 -0.08 4.42 -7.97
CA PHE A 107 -0.45 5.35 -6.90
C PHE A 107 -1.49 6.40 -7.31
N GLU A 108 -1.75 6.55 -8.61
CA GLU A 108 -2.77 7.47 -9.13
C GLU A 108 -4.20 6.90 -8.99
N HIS A 109 -4.32 5.59 -8.77
CA HIS A 109 -5.60 4.90 -8.60
C HIS A 109 -5.65 4.10 -7.29
N PRO A 110 -5.76 4.78 -6.14
CA PRO A 110 -5.78 4.11 -4.82
C PRO A 110 -7.05 3.28 -4.56
N SER A 111 -8.08 3.42 -5.40
CA SER A 111 -9.34 2.67 -5.32
C SER A 111 -9.33 1.37 -6.09
N ASP A 112 -8.30 1.13 -6.91
CA ASP A 112 -8.15 -0.10 -7.69
C ASP A 112 -7.56 -1.21 -6.82
N ILE A 113 -8.37 -1.77 -5.92
CA ILE A 113 -7.92 -2.76 -4.92
C ILE A 113 -8.72 -4.06 -4.97
N LEU A 114 -8.14 -5.14 -4.45
CA LEU A 114 -8.88 -6.35 -4.10
C LEU A 114 -9.60 -6.14 -2.77
N ASP A 115 -10.92 -6.25 -2.75
CA ASP A 115 -11.74 -5.98 -1.58
C ASP A 115 -12.23 -7.27 -0.88
N SER A 116 -13.19 -7.13 0.03
CA SER A 116 -13.80 -8.26 0.75
C SER A 116 -14.47 -9.31 -0.14
N ASN A 117 -14.69 -9.04 -1.42
CA ASN A 117 -15.20 -10.02 -2.37
C ASN A 117 -14.11 -10.92 -2.95
N THR A 118 -12.86 -10.79 -2.49
CA THR A 118 -11.74 -11.65 -2.93
C THR A 118 -11.24 -12.55 -1.81
N THR A 119 -11.19 -13.86 -2.06
CA THR A 119 -10.64 -14.86 -1.12
C THR A 119 -9.24 -15.33 -1.53
N VAL A 120 -8.46 -15.72 -0.52
CA VAL A 120 -7.22 -16.48 -0.69
C VAL A 120 -7.53 -17.94 -0.39
N GLU A 121 -7.27 -18.81 -1.35
CA GLU A 121 -7.64 -20.21 -1.34
C GLU A 121 -6.42 -21.09 -1.63
N VAL A 122 -6.39 -22.30 -1.06
CA VAL A 122 -5.33 -23.28 -1.30
C VAL A 122 -5.89 -24.66 -1.59
N ALA A 123 -5.22 -25.39 -2.48
CA ALA A 123 -5.49 -26.80 -2.72
C ALA A 123 -4.35 -27.65 -2.11
N PRO A 124 -4.65 -28.60 -1.20
CA PRO A 124 -3.64 -29.50 -0.68
C PRO A 124 -3.18 -30.49 -1.75
N LEU A 125 -1.90 -30.89 -1.68
CA LEU A 125 -1.31 -31.91 -2.55
C LEU A 125 -1.96 -33.28 -2.35
N PHE A 126 -2.29 -33.60 -1.09
CA PHE A 126 -3.00 -34.81 -0.71
C PHE A 126 -4.35 -34.43 -0.13
N SER A 127 -5.43 -34.78 -0.82
CA SER A 127 -6.78 -34.64 -0.27
C SER A 127 -6.92 -35.62 0.89
N LYS A 128 -7.10 -35.12 2.11
CA LYS A 128 -7.69 -35.96 3.16
C LYS A 128 -9.11 -36.29 2.68
N ASN A 129 -9.50 -37.56 2.72
CA ASN A 129 -10.88 -37.96 2.47
C ASN A 129 -11.76 -37.35 3.57
N MET A 130 -12.16 -36.09 3.38
CA MET A 130 -13.11 -35.42 4.26
C MET A 130 -14.44 -36.13 4.07
N THR A 131 -14.95 -36.71 5.15
CA THR A 131 -16.28 -37.32 5.20
C THR A 131 -17.31 -36.30 4.70
N GLN A 132 -17.86 -36.58 3.52
CA GLN A 132 -18.81 -35.71 2.83
C GLN A 132 -20.15 -35.73 3.57
N ASN A 133 -20.36 -34.77 4.45
CA ASN A 133 -21.68 -34.29 4.84
C ASN A 133 -21.69 -32.77 4.62
N GLY A 134 -21.88 -32.36 3.37
CA GLY A 134 -21.83 -30.98 2.92
C GLY A 134 -21.35 -30.94 1.47
N GLY A 135 -22.18 -30.42 0.57
CA GLY A 135 -22.05 -30.58 -0.88
C GLY A 135 -20.62 -30.40 -1.43
N LYS A 136 -20.23 -31.32 -2.33
CA LYS A 136 -19.03 -31.19 -3.16
C LYS A 136 -19.09 -29.85 -3.90
N ASN A 137 -18.29 -28.87 -3.49
CA ASN A 137 -17.73 -27.94 -4.45
C ASN A 137 -16.78 -28.74 -5.34
N SER A 138 -16.88 -28.56 -6.66
CA SER A 138 -16.10 -29.28 -7.68
C SER A 138 -14.58 -29.05 -7.59
N ASP A 139 -14.19 -27.97 -6.93
CA ASP A 139 -12.82 -27.49 -6.83
C ASP A 139 -12.32 -27.72 -5.40
N ASN A 140 -11.31 -28.59 -5.23
CA ASN A 140 -10.69 -29.02 -3.96
C ASN A 140 -9.89 -27.90 -3.25
N PHE A 141 -10.47 -26.70 -3.16
CA PHE A 141 -9.85 -25.50 -2.60
C PHE A 141 -10.46 -25.18 -1.24
N ILE A 142 -9.59 -24.75 -0.33
CA ILE A 142 -9.91 -24.37 1.04
C ILE A 142 -9.62 -22.88 1.18
N VAL A 143 -10.59 -22.10 1.63
CA VAL A 143 -10.41 -20.67 1.92
C VAL A 143 -9.55 -20.53 3.18
N ILE A 144 -8.43 -19.82 3.07
CA ILE A 144 -7.50 -19.55 4.20
C ILE A 144 -7.49 -18.08 4.62
N GLY A 145 -8.07 -17.21 3.82
CA GLY A 145 -8.09 -15.78 4.08
C GLY A 145 -8.97 -15.01 3.12
N ARG A 146 -9.16 -13.72 3.39
CA ARG A 146 -9.95 -12.81 2.59
C ARG A 146 -9.32 -11.42 2.64
N PHE A 147 -9.39 -10.71 1.53
CA PHE A 147 -8.92 -9.33 1.48
C PHE A 147 -9.83 -8.43 2.34
N ASN A 148 -9.23 -7.46 3.02
CA ASN A 148 -10.00 -6.45 3.75
C ASN A 148 -10.32 -5.25 2.85
N LYS A 149 -11.08 -4.29 3.38
CA LYS A 149 -11.44 -3.03 2.69
C LYS A 149 -10.25 -2.14 2.30
N PHE A 150 -9.03 -2.50 2.70
CA PHE A 150 -7.80 -1.76 2.41
C PHE A 150 -6.90 -2.48 1.40
N GLY A 151 -7.35 -3.59 0.79
CA GLY A 151 -6.53 -4.30 -0.19
C GLY A 151 -5.52 -5.29 0.40
N ILE A 152 -5.67 -5.67 1.68
CA ILE A 152 -4.68 -6.51 2.38
C ILE A 152 -5.31 -7.85 2.77
N ALA A 153 -4.61 -8.93 2.44
CA ALA A 153 -4.86 -10.28 2.95
C ALA A 153 -3.55 -10.86 3.50
N GLU A 154 -3.51 -11.15 4.79
CA GLU A 154 -2.35 -11.70 5.50
C GLU A 154 -2.79 -12.85 6.40
N GLY A 155 -1.96 -13.88 6.53
CA GLY A 155 -2.28 -15.04 7.35
C GLY A 155 -1.26 -16.16 7.25
N THR A 156 -1.46 -17.21 8.04
CA THR A 156 -0.68 -18.45 8.02
C THR A 156 -1.56 -19.62 7.63
N ILE A 157 -0.97 -20.61 6.96
CA ILE A 157 -1.68 -21.83 6.55
C ILE A 157 -1.63 -22.82 7.72
N ASP A 158 -2.79 -23.38 8.08
CA ASP A 158 -2.86 -24.42 9.11
C ASP A 158 -2.02 -25.64 8.68
N LYS A 159 -1.12 -26.06 9.59
CA LYS A 159 -0.25 -27.24 9.41
C LYS A 159 -1.06 -28.51 9.15
N ASN A 160 -2.32 -28.58 9.57
CA ASN A 160 -3.22 -29.71 9.34
C ASN A 160 -3.60 -29.91 7.87
N ILE A 161 -3.51 -28.85 7.05
CA ILE A 161 -3.80 -28.91 5.60
C ILE A 161 -2.71 -29.70 4.87
N GLY A 162 -1.46 -29.65 5.36
CA GLY A 162 -0.33 -30.35 4.79
C GLY A 162 0.35 -29.59 3.65
N LEU A 163 0.98 -30.33 2.73
CA LEU A 163 1.66 -29.75 1.57
C LEU A 163 0.66 -29.10 0.62
N ILE A 164 0.99 -27.91 0.12
CA ILE A 164 0.13 -27.14 -0.78
C ILE A 164 0.57 -27.36 -2.23
N LYS A 165 -0.40 -27.67 -3.09
CA LYS A 165 -0.20 -27.84 -4.54
C LYS A 165 -0.43 -26.53 -5.29
N GLU A 166 -1.47 -25.79 -4.92
CA GLU A 166 -1.90 -24.60 -5.63
C GLU A 166 -2.43 -23.56 -4.64
N LEU A 167 -2.12 -22.28 -4.88
CA LEU A 167 -2.72 -21.14 -4.22
C LEU A 167 -3.48 -20.34 -5.27
N ARG A 168 -4.69 -19.91 -4.93
CA ARG A 168 -5.60 -19.17 -5.80
C ARG A 168 -6.12 -17.93 -5.10
N LEU A 169 -6.11 -16.81 -5.82
CA LEU A 169 -6.93 -15.65 -5.48
C LEU A 169 -8.23 -15.78 -6.27
N HIS A 170 -9.37 -15.78 -5.59
CA HIS A 170 -10.67 -15.95 -6.21
C HIS A 170 -11.54 -14.73 -5.94
N ILE A 171 -11.90 -14.04 -7.02
CA ILE A 171 -12.75 -12.85 -7.00
C ILE A 171 -14.18 -13.32 -7.24
N HIS A 172 -15.05 -13.12 -6.27
CA HIS A 172 -16.42 -13.65 -6.28
C HIS A 172 -17.42 -12.76 -7.03
N VAL A 173 -17.09 -11.49 -7.24
CA VAL A 173 -17.96 -10.48 -7.84
C VAL A 173 -17.15 -9.60 -8.78
N ASP A 174 -17.75 -9.22 -9.90
CA ASP A 174 -17.13 -8.27 -10.83
C ASP A 174 -16.85 -6.93 -10.16
N SER A 175 -15.67 -6.38 -10.39
CA SER A 175 -15.27 -5.06 -9.88
C SER A 175 -15.70 -3.95 -10.83
N GLU A 176 -16.28 -2.88 -10.29
CA GLU A 176 -16.56 -1.65 -11.05
C GLU A 176 -15.27 -0.88 -11.42
N ASN A 177 -14.20 -1.11 -10.64
CA ASN A 177 -12.88 -0.51 -10.86
C ASN A 177 -11.92 -1.51 -11.51
N TRP A 178 -10.79 -0.98 -11.97
CA TRP A 178 -9.65 -1.82 -12.31
C TRP A 178 -9.12 -2.51 -11.04
N ILE A 179 -8.47 -3.66 -11.21
CA ILE A 179 -7.89 -4.39 -10.09
C ILE A 179 -6.38 -4.28 -10.17
N ILE A 180 -5.76 -3.82 -9.09
CA ILE A 180 -4.32 -3.82 -8.94
C ILE A 180 -3.93 -4.82 -7.85
N LEU A 181 -3.12 -5.78 -8.25
CA LEU A 181 -2.34 -6.59 -7.33
C LEU A 181 -0.92 -6.01 -7.28
N SER A 182 -0.49 -5.53 -6.12
CA SER A 182 0.79 -4.82 -5.99
C SER A 182 1.96 -5.73 -5.58
N GLU A 183 1.67 -6.74 -4.76
CA GLU A 183 2.66 -7.60 -4.13
C GLU A 183 1.98 -8.92 -3.69
N VAL A 184 2.69 -10.04 -3.84
CA VAL A 184 2.29 -11.34 -3.28
C VAL A 184 3.52 -11.95 -2.64
N MET A 185 3.55 -12.04 -1.31
CA MET A 185 4.65 -12.69 -0.59
C MET A 185 4.20 -14.05 -0.05
N ILE A 186 4.93 -15.10 -0.41
CA ILE A 186 4.70 -16.46 0.07
C ILE A 186 5.97 -16.96 0.75
N VAL A 187 5.88 -17.19 2.06
CA VAL A 187 6.97 -17.73 2.87
C VAL A 187 6.69 -19.19 3.17
N GLY A 188 7.58 -20.07 2.72
CA GLY A 188 7.47 -21.51 2.97
C GLY A 188 8.80 -22.22 2.73
N THR A 189 8.87 -23.48 3.12
CA THR A 189 10.00 -24.36 2.85
C THR A 189 9.63 -25.31 1.71
N GLN A 190 10.46 -25.38 0.67
CA GLN A 190 10.41 -26.51 -0.26
C GLN A 190 11.01 -27.73 0.44
N ARG A 191 10.26 -28.84 0.45
CA ARG A 191 10.74 -30.13 0.93
C ARG A 191 11.04 -31.03 -0.26
#